data_AF-A0A4R2SEP3-F1
#
_entry.id   AF-A0A4R2SEP3-F1
#
_cell.length_a   1.000
_cell.length_b   1.000
_cell.length_c   1.000
_cell.angle_alpha   90.00
_cell.angle_beta   90.00
_cell.angle_gamma   90.00
#
_symmetry.space_group_name_H-M   'P 1'
#
loop_
_entity.id
_entity.type
_entity.pdbx_description
1 polymer ?
#
loop_
_entity_poly.entity_id
_entity_poly.type
_entity_poly.pdbx_seq_one_letter_code
_entity_poly.pdbx_strand_id
1 'polypeptide(L)'
;MVNELHAYFHPEEIGVNKVRANPGEGLDVPIWLLGSGGFTAQLAGRLGLPFAFASHFAPDYLLPALELYRSAFIPSKTLDKPYVMVGLSATVADSSEEARFSFSSLTTCLYSIFN
;
A
#
# COMPACT_ATOMS: atom_id res chain seq x y z
N MET A 1 -15.72 5.66 0.74
CA MET A 1 -14.28 5.99 0.56
C MET A 1 -13.64 5.26 -0.63
N VAL A 2 -13.41 3.93 -0.62
CA VAL A 2 -12.83 3.25 -1.82
C VAL A 2 -13.79 3.26 -3.01
N ASN A 3 -15.07 2.92 -2.79
CA ASN A 3 -16.09 2.97 -3.85
C ASN A 3 -16.33 4.40 -4.38
N GLU A 4 -16.13 5.40 -3.52
CA GLU A 4 -16.26 6.80 -3.90
C GLU A 4 -15.09 7.23 -4.80
N LEU A 5 -13.87 6.74 -4.53
CA LEU A 5 -12.72 6.96 -5.39
C LEU A 5 -12.91 6.34 -6.78
N HIS A 6 -13.42 5.10 -6.84
CA HIS A 6 -13.78 4.48 -8.13
C HIS A 6 -14.81 5.32 -8.90
N ALA A 7 -15.79 5.91 -8.21
CA ALA A 7 -16.82 6.75 -8.81
C ALA A 7 -16.28 8.04 -9.47
N TYR A 8 -15.15 8.56 -9.00
CA TYR A 8 -14.52 9.75 -9.60
C TYR A 8 -13.90 9.43 -10.97
N PHE A 9 -13.44 8.21 -11.18
CA PHE A 9 -12.91 7.75 -12.47
C PHE A 9 -14.01 7.29 -13.44
N HIS A 10 -15.15 6.83 -12.90
CA HIS A 10 -16.30 6.35 -13.68
C HIS A 10 -17.60 7.08 -13.29
N PRO A 11 -17.76 8.36 -13.66
CA PRO A 11 -18.93 9.16 -13.29
C PRO A 11 -20.25 8.63 -13.88
N GLU A 12 -20.18 7.83 -14.95
CA GLU A 12 -21.31 7.14 -15.59
C GLU A 12 -22.05 6.17 -14.62
N GLU A 13 -21.34 5.61 -13.62
CA GLU A 13 -21.86 4.53 -12.77
C GLU A 13 -22.63 5.02 -11.53
N ILE A 14 -22.42 6.27 -11.07
CA ILE A 14 -22.98 6.77 -9.78
C ILE A 14 -23.85 8.05 -9.93
N GLY A 15 -24.14 8.50 -11.16
CA GLY A 15 -24.94 9.71 -11.40
C GLY A 15 -24.12 10.99 -11.21
N VAL A 16 -24.79 12.16 -11.24
CA VAL A 16 -24.11 13.47 -11.34
C VAL A 16 -23.29 13.78 -10.08
N ASN A 17 -21.99 13.52 -10.14
CA ASN A 17 -21.03 13.88 -9.09
C ASN A 17 -20.72 15.38 -9.13
N LYS A 18 -20.79 16.05 -7.97
CA LYS A 18 -20.44 17.48 -7.84
C LYS A 18 -18.94 17.75 -7.96
N VAL A 19 -18.11 16.71 -7.82
CA VAL A 19 -16.64 16.76 -7.90
C VAL A 19 -16.20 15.95 -9.11
N ARG A 20 -15.31 16.54 -9.91
CA ARG A 20 -14.82 16.00 -11.18
C ARG A 20 -13.32 15.69 -11.10
N ALA A 21 -12.92 14.51 -11.54
CA ALA A 21 -11.51 14.13 -11.60
C ALA A 21 -10.90 14.58 -12.93
N ASN A 22 -10.48 15.84 -13.06
CA ASN A 22 -9.79 16.31 -14.26
C ASN A 22 -8.26 16.12 -14.10
N PRO A 23 -7.54 15.48 -15.04
CA PRO A 23 -7.96 14.88 -16.31
C PRO A 23 -8.29 13.37 -16.22
N GLY A 24 -8.49 12.84 -15.01
CA GLY A 24 -8.63 11.41 -14.74
C GLY A 24 -9.97 10.75 -15.12
N GLU A 25 -11.01 11.52 -15.44
CA GLU A 25 -12.32 10.95 -15.81
C GLU A 25 -12.22 10.03 -17.04
N GLY A 26 -12.82 8.85 -16.94
CA GLY A 26 -12.77 7.82 -17.98
C GLY A 26 -11.44 7.07 -18.05
N LEU A 27 -10.44 7.42 -17.24
CA LEU A 27 -9.20 6.65 -17.13
C LEU A 27 -9.38 5.47 -16.19
N ASP A 28 -8.90 4.30 -16.63
CA ASP A 28 -8.80 3.11 -15.79
C ASP A 28 -7.52 3.16 -14.96
N VAL A 29 -7.55 3.94 -13.88
CA VAL A 29 -6.40 4.11 -12.98
C VAL A 29 -6.41 2.99 -11.92
N PRO A 30 -5.33 2.18 -11.83
CA PRO A 30 -5.28 1.10 -10.84
C PRO A 30 -5.32 1.64 -9.42
N ILE A 31 -6.32 1.23 -8.64
CA ILE A 31 -6.47 1.64 -7.24
C ILE A 31 -5.71 0.66 -6.33
N TRP A 32 -4.84 1.20 -5.49
CA TRP A 32 -4.06 0.46 -4.51
C TRP A 32 -4.52 0.76 -3.10
N LEU A 33 -4.64 -0.29 -2.28
CA LEU A 33 -4.91 -0.12 -0.85
C LEU A 33 -3.59 -0.16 -0.08
N LEU A 34 -3.17 0.97 0.50
CA LEU A 34 -2.00 1.06 1.36
C LEU A 34 -2.41 0.91 2.83
N GLY A 35 -1.72 0.03 3.56
CA GLY A 35 -1.97 -0.16 4.99
C GLY A 35 -0.76 -0.64 5.78
N SER A 36 -0.84 -0.51 7.10
CA SER A 36 0.15 -1.00 8.06
C SER A 36 -0.45 -1.97 9.10
N GLY A 37 -1.71 -2.39 8.90
CA GLY A 37 -2.44 -3.25 9.83
C GLY A 37 -3.29 -4.31 9.13
N GLY A 38 -3.70 -5.32 9.91
CA GLY A 38 -4.42 -6.49 9.39
C GLY A 38 -5.81 -6.18 8.82
N PHE A 39 -6.53 -5.20 9.38
CA PHE A 39 -7.85 -4.80 8.86
C PHE A 39 -7.78 -4.35 7.39
N THR A 40 -6.82 -3.47 7.07
CA THR A 40 -6.60 -2.97 5.72
C THR A 40 -6.18 -4.10 4.77
N ALA A 41 -5.35 -5.04 5.23
CA ALA A 41 -4.97 -6.21 4.46
C ALA A 41 -6.16 -7.12 4.12
N GLN A 42 -7.03 -7.39 5.10
CA GLN A 42 -8.24 -8.20 4.88
C GLN A 42 -9.22 -7.50 3.93
N LEU A 43 -9.39 -6.17 4.07
CA LEU A 43 -10.25 -5.38 3.19
C LEU A 43 -9.76 -5.41 1.74
N ALA A 44 -8.46 -5.23 1.51
CA ALA A 44 -7.86 -5.31 0.17
C ALA A 44 -8.10 -6.69 -0.47
N GLY A 45 -7.94 -7.75 0.31
CA GLY A 45 -8.19 -9.13 -0.15
C GLY A 45 -9.64 -9.31 -0.59
N ARG A 46 -10.61 -8.92 0.26
CA ARG A 46 -12.04 -9.06 -0.04
C ARG A 46 -12.51 -8.25 -1.24
N LEU A 47 -11.89 -7.10 -1.50
CA LEU A 47 -12.17 -6.26 -2.66
C LEU A 47 -11.42 -6.71 -3.93
N GLY A 48 -10.52 -7.69 -3.81
CA GLY A 48 -9.66 -8.14 -4.90
C GLY A 48 -8.78 -7.02 -5.45
N LEU A 49 -8.31 -6.12 -4.59
CA LEU A 49 -7.47 -4.97 -4.94
C LEU A 49 -5.99 -5.28 -4.67
N PRO A 50 -5.06 -4.61 -5.38
CA PRO A 50 -3.65 -4.69 -5.06
C PRO A 50 -3.37 -4.02 -3.70
N PHE A 51 -2.53 -4.68 -2.88
CA PHE A 51 -2.25 -4.27 -1.51
C PHE A 51 -0.79 -3.82 -1.35
N ALA A 52 -0.58 -2.65 -0.76
CA ALA A 52 0.74 -2.18 -0.37
C ALA A 52 0.88 -2.17 1.16
N PHE A 53 1.95 -2.79 1.69
CA PHE A 53 2.23 -2.81 3.13
C PHE A 53 3.42 -1.93 3.48
N ALA A 54 3.22 -0.97 4.39
CA ALA A 54 4.27 -0.09 4.88
C ALA A 54 5.07 -0.74 6.04
N SER A 55 6.00 -1.63 5.71
CA SER A 55 6.71 -2.45 6.72
C SER A 55 7.65 -1.65 7.62
N HIS A 56 8.08 -0.46 7.22
CA HIS A 56 8.91 0.42 8.04
C HIS A 56 8.20 0.96 9.30
N PHE A 57 6.86 0.96 9.34
CA PHE A 57 6.10 1.34 10.53
C PHE A 57 5.73 0.16 11.44
N ALA A 58 5.66 -1.05 10.89
CA ALA A 58 5.21 -2.25 11.59
C ALA A 58 5.89 -3.50 11.02
N PRO A 59 7.22 -3.65 11.17
CA PRO A 59 7.98 -4.70 10.50
C PRO A 59 7.53 -6.11 10.92
N ASP A 60 7.22 -6.30 12.21
CA ASP A 60 6.77 -7.58 12.75
C ASP A 60 5.39 -8.03 12.22
N TYR A 61 4.60 -7.09 11.70
CA TYR A 61 3.25 -7.35 11.20
C TYR A 61 3.18 -7.61 9.70
N LEU A 62 4.31 -7.52 8.99
CA LEU A 62 4.36 -7.72 7.54
C LEU A 62 3.83 -9.10 7.14
N LEU A 63 4.45 -10.17 7.66
CA LEU A 63 4.08 -11.54 7.26
C LEU A 63 2.63 -11.90 7.65
N PRO A 64 2.15 -11.61 8.88
CA PRO A 64 0.75 -11.83 9.23
C PRO A 64 -0.23 -11.06 8.34
N ALA A 65 0.09 -9.81 7.97
CA ALA A 65 -0.77 -9.01 7.11
C ALA A 65 -0.84 -9.56 5.68
N LEU A 66 0.29 -10.01 5.12
CA LEU A 66 0.31 -10.63 3.80
C LEU A 66 -0.47 -11.95 3.77
N GLU A 67 -0.37 -12.77 4.82
CA GLU A 67 -1.13 -14.00 4.94
C GLU A 67 -2.63 -13.72 5.03
N LEU A 68 -3.01 -12.71 5.81
CA LEU A 68 -4.40 -12.30 5.94
C LEU A 68 -4.97 -11.74 4.62
N TYR A 69 -4.17 -10.98 3.86
CA TYR A 69 -4.55 -10.51 2.53
C TYR A 69 -4.79 -11.69 1.57
N ARG A 70 -3.83 -12.61 1.49
CA ARG A 70 -3.89 -13.77 0.58
C ARG A 70 -5.04 -14.71 0.91
N SER A 71 -5.26 -15.00 2.20
CA SER A 71 -6.35 -15.87 2.66
C SER A 71 -7.74 -15.27 2.46
N ALA A 72 -7.85 -13.93 2.50
CA ALA A 72 -9.11 -13.23 2.26
C ALA A 72 -9.32 -12.83 0.79
N PHE A 73 -8.38 -13.16 -0.11
CA PHE A 73 -8.41 -12.68 -1.50
C PHE A 73 -9.58 -13.28 -2.28
N ILE A 74 -10.35 -12.41 -2.93
CA ILE A 74 -11.41 -12.78 -3.87
C ILE A 74 -11.05 -12.15 -5.22
N PRO A 75 -10.94 -12.94 -6.32
CA PRO A 75 -10.72 -12.39 -7.65
C PRO A 75 -11.75 -11.31 -8.02
N SER A 76 -11.29 -10.25 -8.67
CA SER A 76 -12.10 -9.12 -9.07
C SER A 76 -11.85 -8.76 -10.54
N LYS A 77 -12.55 -7.75 -11.06
CA LYS A 77 -12.25 -7.19 -12.38
C LYS A 77 -10.82 -6.64 -12.49
N THR A 78 -10.19 -6.29 -11.37
CA THR A 78 -8.85 -5.70 -11.32
C THR A 78 -7.75 -6.77 -11.24
N LEU A 79 -7.98 -7.87 -10.50
CA LEU A 79 -6.96 -8.90 -10.27
C LEU A 79 -7.55 -10.31 -10.24
N ASP A 80 -6.95 -11.21 -11.03
CA ASP A 80 -7.26 -12.65 -11.01
C ASP A 80 -6.55 -13.40 -9.87
N LYS A 81 -5.46 -12.82 -9.34
CA LYS A 81 -4.62 -13.42 -8.30
C LYS A 81 -4.11 -12.35 -7.31
N PRO A 82 -3.80 -12.73 -6.06
CA PRO A 82 -3.29 -11.78 -5.06
C PRO A 82 -2.04 -11.06 -5.57
N TYR A 83 -2.01 -9.73 -5.45
CA TYR A 83 -0.86 -8.91 -5.83
C TYR A 83 -0.50 -7.93 -4.73
N VAL A 84 0.75 -8.00 -4.26
CA VAL A 84 1.23 -7.25 -3.08
C VAL A 84 2.52 -6.50 -3.37
N MET A 85 2.66 -5.34 -2.76
CA MET A 85 3.88 -4.54 -2.70
C MET A 85 4.29 -4.32 -1.24
N VAL A 86 5.58 -4.38 -0.95
CA VAL A 86 6.12 -4.16 0.41
C VAL A 86 7.06 -2.96 0.38
N GLY A 87 6.74 -1.96 1.18
CA GLY A 87 7.58 -0.76 1.37
C GLY A 87 8.51 -0.92 2.56
N LEU A 88 9.76 -1.28 2.29
CA LEU A 88 10.83 -1.46 3.28
C LEU A 88 11.88 -0.34 3.19
N SER A 89 12.48 0.00 4.35
CA SER A 89 13.65 0.87 4.40
C SER A 89 14.92 0.03 4.25
N ALA A 90 15.79 0.39 3.30
CA ALA A 90 17.07 -0.27 3.08
C ALA A 90 18.20 0.76 2.98
N THR A 91 19.38 0.39 3.49
CA THR A 91 20.63 1.12 3.28
C THR A 91 21.55 0.24 2.44
N VAL A 92 22.05 0.79 1.33
CA VAL A 92 22.88 0.06 0.35
C VAL A 92 24.20 0.80 0.21
N ALA A 93 25.30 0.06 0.25
CA ALA A 93 26.67 0.58 0.08
C ALA A 93 27.54 -0.49 -0.59
N ASP A 94 28.76 -0.13 -0.98
CA ASP A 94 29.69 -1.02 -1.70
C ASP A 94 30.19 -2.18 -0.82
N SER A 95 30.11 -2.03 0.50
CA SER A 95 30.40 -3.08 1.47
C SER A 95 29.34 -3.20 2.57
N SER A 96 29.22 -4.38 3.17
CA SER A 96 28.31 -4.59 4.32
C SER A 96 28.72 -3.79 5.56
N GLU A 97 30.01 -3.51 5.72
CA GLU A 97 30.53 -2.69 6.83
C GLU A 97 30.10 -1.24 6.67
N GLU A 98 30.27 -0.68 5.47
CA GLU A 98 29.84 0.66 5.13
C GLU A 98 28.32 0.82 5.25
N ALA A 99 27.55 -0.16 4.76
CA ALA A 99 26.09 -0.15 4.89
C ALA A 99 25.64 -0.13 6.37
N ARG A 100 26.30 -0.90 7.24
CA ARG A 100 26.01 -0.88 8.69
C ARG A 100 26.41 0.43 9.35
N PHE A 101 27.56 0.97 8.96
CA PHE A 101 28.01 2.27 9.46
C PHE A 101 27.00 3.37 9.10
N SER A 102 26.64 3.51 7.83
CA SER A 102 25.63 4.48 7.38
C SER A 102 24.27 4.26 8.04
N PHE A 103 23.84 3.01 8.20
CA PHE A 103 22.60 2.69 8.91
C PHE A 103 22.65 3.14 10.38
N SER A 104 23.76 2.87 11.09
CA SER A 104 23.91 3.29 12.49
C SER A 104 23.83 4.81 12.65
N SER A 105 24.43 5.57 11.73
CA SER A 105 24.33 7.04 11.71
C SER A 105 22.91 7.53 11.45
N LEU A 106 22.19 6.91 10.50
CA LEU A 106 20.77 7.22 10.24
C LEU A 106 19.90 6.93 11.46
N THR A 107 20.11 5.81 12.14
CA THR A 107 19.37 5.45 13.37
C THR A 107 19.61 6.47 14.48
N THR A 108 20.86 6.85 14.76
CA THR A 108 21.18 7.87 15.76
C THR A 108 20.53 9.22 15.43
N CYS A 109 20.58 9.64 14.16
CA CYS A 109 19.94 10.89 13.72
C CYS A 109 18.42 10.86 13.94
N LEU A 110 17.75 9.78 13.55
CA LEU A 110 16.30 9.62 13.78
C LEU A 110 15.97 9.66 15.28
N TYR A 111 16.72 8.96 16.12
CA TYR A 111 16.51 9.02 17.58
C TYR A 111 16.69 10.43 18.16
N SER A 112 17.60 11.23 17.61
CA SER A 112 17.82 12.62 18.03
C SER A 112 16.74 13.61 17.59
N ILE A 113 15.90 13.24 16.60
CA ILE A 113 14.76 14.05 16.16
C ILE A 113 13.54 13.81 17.05
N PHE A 114 13.45 12.66 17.71
CA PHE A 114 12.30 12.26 18.53
C PHE A 114 12.55 12.33 20.05
N ASN A 115 13.71 12.85 20.51
CA ASN A 115 14.00 13.22 21.90
C ASN A 115 14.50 14.66 21.95
#